data_AF-A0A7I8BZ70-F1
#
_entry.id   AF-A0A7I8BZ70-F1
#
_cell.length_a   1.000
_cell.length_b   1.000
_cell.length_c   1.000
_cell.angle_alpha   90.00
_cell.angle_beta   90.00
_cell.angle_gamma   90.00
#
_symmetry.space_group_name_H-M   'P 1'
#
loop_
_entity.id
_entity.type
_entity.pdbx_description
1 polymer ?
#
loop_
_entity_poly.entity_id
_entity_poly.type
_entity_poly.pdbx_seq_one_letter_code
_entity_poly.pdbx_strand_id
1 'polypeptide(L)'
;MKKPTALEPVRPKGGESEKITINLGPVDLGQIDLLVEEGFYSNRTDLIRTAIRNQLALHAQVVQETVTRRALVLGLQHFSRQDLEAVRAARQRLTIQVLGLASIATDVTPELALATIESVTVLGAFHASPAVKTALADRIH
;
A
#
# COMPACT_ATOMS: atom_id res chain seq x y z
N MET A 1 -19.56 42.43 -0.40
CA MET A 1 -20.15 41.11 -0.67
C MET A 1 -19.00 40.13 -0.91
N LYS A 2 -18.67 39.30 0.09
CA LYS A 2 -17.56 38.33 0.02
C LYS A 2 -18.07 37.05 -0.65
N LYS A 3 -17.44 36.65 -1.77
CA LYS A 3 -17.69 35.35 -2.42
C LYS A 3 -17.14 34.23 -1.50
N PRO A 4 -17.88 33.14 -1.26
CA PRO A 4 -17.33 31.99 -0.56
C PRO A 4 -16.40 31.23 -1.50
N THR A 5 -15.12 31.18 -1.15
CA THR A 5 -14.12 30.33 -1.81
C THR A 5 -14.48 28.87 -1.53
N ALA A 6 -14.74 28.12 -2.60
CA ALA A 6 -15.02 26.70 -2.55
C ALA A 6 -13.86 25.96 -1.86
N LEU A 7 -14.20 25.16 -0.85
CA LEU A 7 -13.27 24.26 -0.17
C LEU A 7 -12.85 23.19 -1.17
N GLU A 8 -11.60 23.27 -1.65
CA GLU A 8 -10.98 22.17 -2.38
C GLU A 8 -10.95 20.94 -1.46
N PRO A 9 -11.31 19.74 -1.96
CA PRO A 9 -11.17 18.53 -1.17
C PRO A 9 -9.67 18.33 -0.90
N VAL A 10 -9.31 18.39 0.38
CA VAL A 10 -7.98 18.07 0.88
C VAL A 10 -7.68 16.62 0.46
N ARG A 11 -6.98 16.45 -0.66
CA ARG A 11 -6.38 15.16 -1.01
C ARG A 11 -5.46 14.80 0.15
N PRO A 12 -5.65 13.66 0.83
CA PRO A 12 -4.70 13.24 1.83
C PRO A 12 -3.35 13.07 1.12
N LYS A 13 -2.35 13.85 1.55
CA LYS A 13 -0.95 13.74 1.13
C LYS A 13 -0.33 12.45 1.68
N GLY A 14 -0.87 11.29 1.32
CA GLY A 14 -0.18 10.02 1.41
C GLY A 14 0.76 9.94 0.20
N GLY A 15 2.06 9.91 0.45
CA GLY A 15 3.06 9.92 -0.63
C GLY A 15 2.82 8.77 -1.60
N GLU A 16 2.94 9.04 -2.90
CA GLU A 16 2.84 8.04 -3.98
C GLU A 16 3.96 6.96 -3.92
N SER A 17 4.79 7.00 -2.87
CA SER A 17 5.95 6.13 -2.67
C SER A 17 6.11 5.76 -1.20
N GLU A 18 6.32 4.48 -0.95
CA GLU A 18 6.71 3.97 0.36
C GLU A 18 8.23 4.02 0.53
N LYS A 19 8.70 4.51 1.69
CA LYS A 19 10.14 4.57 1.98
C LYS A 19 10.63 3.19 2.40
N ILE A 20 11.66 2.71 1.73
CA ILE A 20 12.43 1.53 2.13
C ILE A 20 13.79 1.97 2.70
N THR A 21 14.22 1.33 3.79
CA THR A 21 15.56 1.49 4.35
C THR A 21 16.25 0.14 4.27
N ILE A 22 17.40 0.07 3.62
CA ILE A 22 18.15 -1.17 3.38
C ILE A 22 19.64 -0.96 3.70
N ASN A 23 20.31 -2.03 4.10
CA ASN A 23 21.76 -2.05 4.21
C ASN A 23 22.35 -2.61 2.90
N LEU A 24 23.43 -2.01 2.42
CA LEU A 24 24.16 -2.45 1.22
C LEU A 24 25.63 -2.71 1.57
N GLY A 25 26.25 -3.68 0.90
CA GLY A 25 27.68 -3.91 1.01
C GLY A 25 28.49 -2.72 0.46
N PRO A 26 29.70 -2.45 0.99
CA PRO A 26 30.50 -1.30 0.56
C PRO A 26 30.91 -1.38 -0.91
N VAL A 27 31.11 -2.59 -1.45
CA VAL A 27 31.45 -2.80 -2.87
C VAL A 27 30.27 -2.47 -3.77
N ASP A 28 29.07 -2.98 -3.46
CA ASP A 28 27.86 -2.69 -4.24
C ASP A 28 27.52 -1.21 -4.21
N LEU A 29 27.67 -0.57 -3.04
CA LEU A 29 27.48 0.87 -2.90
C LEU A 29 28.45 1.66 -3.79
N GLY A 30 29.72 1.25 -3.84
CA GLY A 30 30.72 1.86 -4.73
C GLY A 30 30.41 1.69 -6.21
N GLN A 31 29.88 0.53 -6.62
CA GLN A 31 29.44 0.31 -8.01
C GLN A 31 28.21 1.17 -8.37
N ILE A 32 27.26 1.30 -7.44
CA ILE A 32 26.10 2.20 -7.61
C ILE A 32 26.58 3.64 -7.80
N ASP A 33 27.53 4.08 -6.98
CA ASP A 33 28.10 5.43 -7.07
C ASP A 33 28.79 5.69 -8.40
N LEU A 34 29.62 4.75 -8.86
CA LEU A 34 30.28 4.85 -10.16
C LEU A 34 29.27 4.99 -11.30
N LEU A 35 28.19 4.21 -11.30
CA LEU A 35 27.17 4.27 -12.35
C LEU A 35 26.40 5.61 -12.34
N VAL A 36 26.24 6.22 -11.17
CA VAL A 36 25.62 7.56 -11.06
C VAL A 36 26.60 8.63 -11.53
N GLU A 37 27.88 8.54 -11.16
CA GLU A 37 28.93 9.49 -11.54
C GLU A 37 29.17 9.50 -13.06
N GLU A 38 29.19 8.33 -13.69
CA GLU A 38 29.29 8.18 -15.15
C GLU A 38 28.00 8.58 -15.89
N GLY A 39 26.94 8.97 -15.17
CA GLY A 39 25.71 9.52 -15.74
C GLY A 39 24.73 8.48 -16.30
N PHE A 40 24.92 7.18 -16.03
CA PHE A 40 23.96 6.15 -16.44
C PHE A 40 22.61 6.27 -15.70
N TYR A 41 22.63 6.84 -14.49
CA TYR A 41 21.44 7.10 -13.68
C TYR A 41 21.51 8.48 -13.04
N SER A 42 20.36 9.13 -12.84
CA SER A 42 20.33 10.48 -12.26
C SER A 42 20.66 10.53 -10.76
N ASN A 43 20.45 9.43 -10.02
CA ASN A 43 20.80 9.28 -8.61
C ASN A 43 20.70 7.82 -8.15
N ARG A 44 21.21 7.51 -6.95
CA ARG A 44 21.15 6.15 -6.36
C ARG A 44 19.72 5.60 -6.28
N THR A 45 18.76 6.43 -5.90
CA THR A 45 17.35 6.02 -5.74
C THR A 45 16.75 5.61 -7.07
N ASP A 46 17.09 6.29 -8.16
CA ASP A 46 16.63 5.99 -9.51
C ASP A 46 17.16 4.64 -10.00
N LEU A 47 18.47 4.39 -9.81
CA LEU A 47 19.08 3.09 -10.09
C LEU A 47 18.37 1.97 -9.31
N ILE A 48 18.21 2.13 -8.00
CA ILE A 48 17.58 1.11 -7.14
C ILE A 48 16.14 0.85 -7.57
N ARG A 49 15.36 1.91 -7.86
CA ARG A 49 13.98 1.77 -8.34
C ARG A 49 13.92 1.04 -9.68
N THR A 50 14.84 1.35 -10.59
CA THR A 50 14.94 0.69 -11.90
C THR A 50 15.30 -0.79 -11.75
N ALA A 51 16.30 -1.11 -10.91
CA ALA A 51 16.69 -2.49 -10.63
C ALA A 51 15.52 -3.32 -10.06
N ILE A 52 14.76 -2.77 -9.10
CA ILE A 52 13.57 -3.42 -8.55
C ILE A 52 12.52 -3.69 -9.65
N ARG A 53 12.22 -2.69 -10.48
CA ARG A 53 11.26 -2.85 -11.59
C ARG A 53 11.69 -3.93 -12.57
N ASN A 54 12.98 -3.99 -12.91
CA ASN A 54 13.54 -5.00 -13.80
C ASN A 54 13.41 -6.41 -13.21
N GLN A 55 13.74 -6.59 -11.93
CA GLN A 55 13.59 -7.87 -11.24
C GLN A 55 12.12 -8.31 -11.15
N LEU A 56 11.20 -7.38 -10.87
CA LEU A 56 9.76 -7.69 -10.87
C LEU A 56 9.25 -8.07 -12.26
N ALA A 57 9.74 -7.44 -13.32
CA ALA A 57 9.40 -7.79 -14.69
C ALA A 57 9.88 -9.21 -15.05
N LEU A 58 11.10 -9.58 -14.64
CA LEU A 58 11.64 -10.93 -14.83
C LEU A 58 10.77 -12.01 -14.15
N HIS A 59 10.17 -11.69 -13.00
CA HIS A 59 9.31 -12.62 -12.24
C HIS A 59 7.81 -12.41 -12.46
N ALA A 60 7.41 -11.63 -13.47
CA ALA A 60 6.01 -11.21 -13.65
C ALA A 60 5.03 -12.40 -13.74
N GLN A 61 5.39 -13.47 -14.44
CA GLN A 61 4.54 -14.65 -14.58
C GLN A 61 4.28 -15.33 -13.22
N VAL A 62 5.33 -15.55 -12.43
CA VAL A 62 5.24 -16.16 -11.10
C VAL A 62 4.35 -15.32 -10.17
N VAL A 63 4.46 -13.99 -10.27
CA VAL A 63 3.60 -13.06 -9.53
C VAL A 63 2.15 -13.22 -9.97
N GLN A 64 1.85 -13.18 -11.27
CA GLN A 64 0.48 -13.31 -11.79
C GLN A 64 -0.18 -14.64 -11.43
N GLU A 65 0.54 -15.76 -11.57
CA GLU A 65 0.06 -17.08 -11.18
C GLU A 65 -0.24 -17.15 -9.68
N THR A 66 0.62 -16.55 -8.85
CA THR A 66 0.44 -16.52 -7.40
C THR A 66 -0.72 -15.62 -6.99
N VAL A 67 -0.88 -14.45 -7.62
CA VAL A 67 -2.01 -13.54 -7.42
C VAL A 67 -3.33 -14.26 -7.71
N THR A 68 -3.39 -14.98 -8.83
CA THR A 68 -4.59 -15.76 -9.21
C THR A 68 -4.85 -16.88 -8.22
N ARG A 69 -3.83 -17.70 -7.90
CA ARG A 69 -3.95 -18.85 -6.98
C ARG A 69 -4.41 -18.44 -5.58
N ARG A 70 -3.96 -17.26 -5.10
CA ARG A 70 -4.28 -16.74 -3.77
C ARG A 70 -5.44 -15.75 -3.78
N ALA A 71 -6.10 -15.52 -4.91
CA ALA A 71 -7.17 -14.53 -5.08
C ALA A 71 -6.80 -13.11 -4.58
N LEU A 72 -5.53 -12.72 -4.72
CA LEU A 72 -5.06 -11.40 -4.30
C LEU A 72 -5.56 -10.34 -5.29
N VAL A 73 -5.96 -9.19 -4.77
CA VAL A 73 -6.21 -8.01 -5.59
C VAL A 73 -4.91 -7.23 -5.77
N LEU A 74 -4.46 -7.08 -7.02
CA LEU A 74 -3.28 -6.28 -7.35
C LEU A 74 -3.64 -4.78 -7.35
N GLY A 75 -2.86 -3.97 -6.64
CA GLY A 75 -2.94 -2.51 -6.71
C GLY A 75 -3.31 -1.83 -5.40
N LEU A 76 -4.06 -0.72 -5.50
CA LEU A 76 -4.47 0.11 -4.36
C LEU A 76 -5.94 -0.15 -4.05
N GLN A 77 -6.25 -0.49 -2.80
CA GLN A 77 -7.61 -0.65 -2.29
C GLN A 77 -7.85 0.37 -1.18
N HIS A 78 -8.98 1.07 -1.27
CA HIS A 78 -9.42 2.03 -0.27
C HIS A 78 -10.81 1.66 0.23
N PHE A 79 -10.94 1.50 1.55
CA PHE A 79 -12.19 1.20 2.22
C PHE A 79 -12.65 2.42 2.98
N SER A 80 -13.73 3.05 2.51
CA SER A 80 -14.37 4.15 3.21
C SER A 80 -15.27 3.63 4.33
N ARG A 81 -15.64 4.53 5.24
CA ARG A 81 -16.66 4.23 6.25
C ARG A 81 -17.98 3.78 5.64
N GLN A 82 -18.40 4.42 4.54
CA GLN A 82 -19.65 4.09 3.85
C GLN A 82 -19.63 2.67 3.28
N ASP A 83 -18.49 2.24 2.71
CA ASP A 83 -18.34 0.88 2.18
C ASP A 83 -18.51 -0.17 3.29
N LEU A 84 -17.88 0.06 4.44
CA LEU A 84 -17.98 -0.85 5.59
C LEU A 84 -19.38 -0.82 6.22
N GLU A 85 -20.04 0.34 6.30
CA GLU A 85 -21.43 0.43 6.77
C GLU A 85 -22.39 -0.35 5.85
N ALA A 86 -22.19 -0.30 4.53
CA ALA A 86 -22.95 -1.08 3.57
C ALA A 86 -22.73 -2.59 3.75
N VAL A 87 -21.48 -3.02 3.93
CA VAL A 87 -21.14 -4.43 4.26
C VAL A 87 -21.81 -4.87 5.56
N ARG A 88 -21.81 -4.01 6.59
CA ARG A 88 -22.47 -4.29 7.86
C ARG A 88 -23.98 -4.44 7.69
N ALA A 89 -24.61 -3.55 6.92
CA ALA A 89 -26.04 -3.61 6.62
C ALA A 89 -26.40 -4.88 5.83
N ALA A 90 -25.53 -5.31 4.93
CA ALA A 90 -25.66 -6.57 4.19
C ALA A 90 -25.35 -7.82 5.05
N ARG A 91 -24.91 -7.65 6.31
CA ARG A 91 -24.46 -8.72 7.22
C ARG A 91 -23.35 -9.59 6.62
N GLN A 92 -22.51 -8.99 5.79
CA GLN A 92 -21.37 -9.65 5.17
C GLN A 92 -20.09 -9.37 5.95
N ARG A 93 -19.05 -10.14 5.67
CA ARG A 93 -17.69 -9.87 6.13
C ARG A 93 -16.72 -9.84 4.95
N LEU A 94 -15.73 -8.97 5.03
CA LEU A 94 -14.70 -8.78 4.03
C LEU A 94 -13.46 -9.59 4.40
N THR A 95 -12.99 -10.37 3.44
CA THR A 95 -11.63 -10.92 3.42
C THR A 95 -10.80 -9.98 2.54
N ILE A 96 -9.93 -9.18 3.15
CA ILE A 96 -9.08 -8.23 2.42
C ILE A 96 -7.79 -8.94 2.04
N GLN A 97 -7.56 -9.11 0.74
CA GLN A 97 -6.38 -9.78 0.19
C GLN A 97 -5.77 -8.89 -0.90
N VAL A 98 -4.65 -8.23 -0.60
CA VAL A 98 -4.09 -7.20 -1.48
C VAL A 98 -2.59 -7.41 -1.69
N LEU A 99 -2.15 -7.30 -2.95
CA LEU A 99 -0.75 -7.13 -3.33
C LEU A 99 -0.56 -5.68 -3.79
N GLY A 100 0.01 -4.85 -2.92
CA GLY A 100 0.12 -3.40 -3.09
C GLY A 100 -0.23 -2.64 -1.82
N LEU A 101 -1.25 -1.78 -1.88
CA LEU A 101 -1.68 -0.94 -0.76
C LEU A 101 -3.12 -1.26 -0.40
N ALA A 102 -3.39 -1.56 0.86
CA ALA A 102 -4.74 -1.50 1.41
C ALA A 102 -4.83 -0.34 2.39
N SER A 103 -5.87 0.48 2.25
CA SER A 103 -6.10 1.65 3.10
C SER A 103 -7.51 1.66 3.63
N ILE A 104 -7.67 1.93 4.93
CA ILE A 104 -8.96 2.15 5.60
C ILE A 104 -9.03 3.62 5.97
N ALA A 105 -10.14 4.26 5.64
CA ALA A 105 -10.37 5.67 5.95
C ALA A 105 -10.23 5.95 7.46
N THR A 106 -9.74 7.13 7.80
CA THR A 106 -9.37 7.49 9.19
C THR A 106 -10.57 7.67 10.11
N ASP A 107 -11.75 7.88 9.55
CA ASP A 107 -13.04 8.05 10.24
C ASP A 107 -13.75 6.72 10.55
N VAL A 108 -13.18 5.59 10.13
CA VAL A 108 -13.67 4.25 10.47
C VAL A 108 -13.39 3.95 11.93
N THR A 109 -14.44 3.56 12.66
CA THR A 109 -14.29 3.17 14.07
C THR A 109 -13.79 1.72 14.19
N PRO A 110 -13.07 1.38 15.27
CA PRO A 110 -12.61 0.01 15.53
C PRO A 110 -13.75 -1.02 15.54
N GLU A 111 -14.91 -0.65 16.08
CA GLU A 111 -16.08 -1.54 16.18
C GLU A 111 -16.67 -1.82 14.81
N LEU A 112 -16.72 -0.82 13.92
CA LEU A 112 -17.19 -0.99 12.55
C LEU A 112 -16.25 -1.90 11.77
N ALA A 113 -14.93 -1.70 11.90
CA ALA A 113 -13.93 -2.56 11.29
C ALA A 113 -14.03 -4.01 11.78
N LEU A 114 -14.15 -4.23 13.09
CA LEU A 114 -14.33 -5.57 13.68
C LEU A 114 -15.64 -6.25 13.29
N ALA A 115 -16.72 -5.50 13.06
CA ALA A 115 -17.98 -6.07 12.64
C ALA A 115 -17.93 -6.55 11.17
N THR A 116 -17.07 -5.96 10.34
CA THR A 116 -17.14 -6.07 8.88
C THR A 116 -15.93 -6.74 8.24
N ILE A 117 -14.77 -6.78 8.90
CA ILE A 117 -13.53 -7.31 8.32
C ILE A 117 -13.20 -8.63 9.00
N GLU A 118 -13.27 -9.75 8.27
CA GLU A 118 -12.94 -11.07 8.79
C GLU A 118 -11.43 -11.29 8.89
N SER A 119 -10.69 -10.96 7.84
CA SER A 119 -9.23 -11.10 7.78
C SER A 119 -8.60 -10.08 6.84
N VAL A 120 -7.33 -9.76 7.09
CA VAL A 120 -6.54 -8.82 6.30
C VAL A 120 -5.19 -9.46 5.99
N THR A 121 -4.91 -9.67 4.71
CA THR A 121 -3.60 -10.08 4.20
C THR A 121 -3.14 -9.09 3.17
N VAL A 122 -2.07 -8.35 3.49
CA VAL A 122 -1.55 -7.28 2.65
C VAL A 122 -0.07 -7.51 2.40
N LEU A 123 0.27 -7.79 1.14
CA LEU A 123 1.64 -7.83 0.67
C LEU A 123 2.01 -6.44 0.15
N GLY A 124 2.61 -5.63 1.01
CA GLY A 124 2.98 -4.24 0.73
C GLY A 124 2.69 -3.36 1.93
N ALA A 125 1.86 -2.33 1.76
CA ALA A 125 1.56 -1.37 2.81
C ALA A 125 0.09 -1.42 3.26
N PHE A 126 -0.12 -1.37 4.57
CA PHE A 126 -1.45 -1.30 5.18
C PHE A 126 -1.61 0.00 5.97
N HIS A 127 -2.50 0.87 5.49
CA HIS A 127 -2.82 2.15 6.09
C HIS A 127 -4.18 2.09 6.78
N ALA A 128 -4.21 2.43 8.06
CA ALA A 128 -5.42 2.53 8.86
C ALA A 128 -5.09 3.36 10.10
N SER A 129 -6.12 3.87 10.78
CA SER A 129 -5.91 4.54 12.07
C SER A 129 -5.29 3.56 13.08
N PRO A 130 -4.46 4.04 14.04
CA PRO A 130 -3.84 3.17 15.04
C PRO A 130 -4.86 2.33 15.82
N ALA A 131 -6.02 2.93 16.16
CA ALA A 131 -7.09 2.23 16.86
C ALA A 131 -7.66 1.06 16.04
N VAL A 132 -7.85 1.23 14.72
CA VAL A 132 -8.32 0.16 13.82
C VAL A 132 -7.24 -0.92 13.65
N LYS A 133 -5.96 -0.53 13.52
CA LYS A 133 -4.85 -1.50 13.44
C LYS A 133 -4.78 -2.38 14.69
N THR A 134 -4.89 -1.77 15.87
CA THR A 134 -4.90 -2.50 17.15
C THR A 134 -6.10 -3.43 17.25
N ALA A 135 -7.30 -2.97 16.85
CA ALA A 135 -8.50 -3.81 16.90
C ALA A 135 -8.43 -4.99 15.92
N LEU A 136 -7.81 -4.81 14.75
CA LEU A 136 -7.66 -5.87 13.75
C LEU A 136 -6.39 -6.71 13.94
N ALA A 137 -5.62 -6.53 15.02
CA ALA A 137 -4.32 -7.19 15.21
C ALA A 137 -4.39 -8.72 15.04
N ASP A 138 -5.42 -9.36 15.62
CA ASP A 138 -5.62 -10.81 15.53
C ASP A 138 -6.12 -11.30 14.15
N ARG A 139 -6.50 -10.38 13.26
CA ARG A 139 -7.04 -10.65 11.93
C ARG A 139 -6.08 -10.28 10.81
N ILE A 140 -4.92 -9.73 11.14
CA ILE A 140 -3.87 -9.36 10.17
C ILE A 140 -2.89 -10.54 10.06
N HIS A 141 -2.69 -11.03 8.83
CA HIS A 141 -1.83 -12.19 8.51
C HIS A 141 -0.81 -11.85 7.42
#